data_AF-A0A2U8WGM5-F1
#
_entry.id   AF-A0A2U8WGM5-F1
#
_cell.length_a   1.000
_cell.length_b   1.000
_cell.length_c   1.000
_cell.angle_alpha   90.00
_cell.angle_beta   90.00
_cell.angle_gamma   90.00
#
_symmetry.space_group_name_H-M   'P 1'
#
loop_
_entity.id
_entity.type
_entity.pdbx_description
1 polymer ?
#
loop_
_entity_poly.entity_id
_entity_poly.type
_entity_poly.pdbx_seq_one_letter_code
_entity_poly.pdbx_strand_id
1 'polypeptide(L)' 'MYAEGGWKPSWEPPRKPRLTKRQERVLLWLIAVNLLLLLIAPIGGATLIHAVLAMLRHG' A
#
# COMPACT_ATOMS: atom_id res chain seq x y z
N MET A 1 18.60 -39.01 -38.90
CA MET A 1 17.83 -37.74 -38.93
C MET A 1 17.73 -37.27 -37.50
N TYR A 2 18.66 -36.39 -37.09
CA TYR A 2 18.69 -35.87 -35.72
C TYR A 2 17.54 -34.87 -35.56
N ALA A 3 16.83 -34.96 -34.45
CA ALA A 3 15.70 -34.09 -34.17
C ALA A 3 16.18 -32.65 -34.01
N GLU A 4 15.96 -31.82 -35.03
CA GLU A 4 16.06 -30.36 -35.05
C GLU A 4 14.92 -29.75 -34.19
N GLY A 5 14.79 -30.21 -32.95
CA GLY A 5 13.68 -29.87 -32.05
C GLY A 5 14.22 -29.18 -30.81
N GLY A 6 14.76 -27.97 -30.98
CA GLY A 6 15.24 -27.16 -29.86
C GLY A 6 14.14 -26.94 -28.83
N TRP A 7 14.30 -27.53 -27.64
CA TRP A 7 13.43 -27.26 -26.51
C TRP A 7 13.60 -25.78 -26.10
N LYS A 8 12.57 -24.97 -26.31
CA LYS A 8 12.47 -23.64 -25.72
C LYS A 8 11.64 -23.75 -24.44
N PRO A 9 12.16 -23.36 -23.27
CA PRO A 9 11.33 -23.22 -22.09
C PRO A 9 10.25 -22.18 -22.39
N SER A 10 8.98 -22.59 -22.33
CA SER A 10 7.84 -21.68 -22.23
C SER A 10 7.84 -21.07 -20.82
N TRP A 11 8.81 -20.21 -20.55
CA TRP A 11 8.75 -19.30 -19.43
C TRP A 11 8.26 -17.97 -19.97
N GLU A 12 6.94 -17.85 -20.16
CA GLU A 12 6.33 -16.52 -20.18
C GLU A 12 6.35 -16.01 -18.74
N PRO A 13 7.06 -14.91 -18.43
CA PRO A 13 6.99 -14.34 -17.10
C PRO A 13 5.52 -13.98 -16.81
N PRO A 14 4.99 -14.33 -15.63
CA PRO A 14 3.61 -14.03 -15.27
C PRO A 14 3.37 -12.54 -15.49
N ARG A 15 2.37 -12.21 -16.32
CA ARG A 15 2.03 -10.81 -16.64
C ARG A 15 1.75 -10.08 -15.34
N LYS A 16 2.62 -9.13 -14.99
CA LYS A 16 2.43 -8.31 -13.78
C LYS A 16 1.05 -7.65 -13.87
N PRO A 17 0.20 -7.77 -12.84
CA PRO A 17 -1.08 -7.08 -12.81
C PRO A 17 -0.82 -5.58 -13.04
N ARG A 18 -1.33 -5.04 -14.15
CA ARG A 18 -1.25 -3.61 -14.43
C ARG A 18 -2.41 -2.94 -13.71
N LEU A 19 -2.10 -2.03 -12.80
CA LEU A 19 -3.13 -1.19 -12.19
C LEU A 19 -3.81 -0.39 -13.31
N THR A 20 -5.14 -0.41 -13.31
CA THR A 20 -5.92 0.47 -14.17
C THR A 20 -5.70 1.92 -13.73
N LYS A 21 -5.86 2.90 -14.63
CA LYS A 21 -5.68 4.32 -14.30
C LYS A 21 -6.51 4.78 -13.08
N ARG A 22 -7.66 4.13 -12.84
CA ARG A 22 -8.51 4.38 -11.67
C ARG A 22 -7.87 3.85 -10.39
N GLN A 23 -7.31 2.64 -10.41
CA GLN A 23 -6.63 2.05 -9.26
C GLN A 23 -5.38 2.83 -8.89
N GLU A 24 -4.61 3.29 -9.88
CA GLU A 24 -3.44 4.14 -9.65
C GLU A 24 -3.84 5.47 -9.00
N ARG A 25 -4.92 6.12 -9.47
CA ARG A 25 -5.44 7.34 -8.85
C ARG A 25 -5.93 7.14 -7.42
N VAL A 26 -6.60 6.02 -7.14
CA VAL A 26 -7.02 5.66 -5.77
C VAL A 26 -5.80 5.41 -4.89
N LEU A 27 -4.80 4.68 -5.38
CA LEU A 27 -3.56 4.41 -4.65
C LEU A 27 -2.83 5.72 -4.30
N LEU A 28 -2.69 6.63 -5.26
CA LEU A 28 -2.08 7.94 -5.03
C LEU A 28 -2.87 8.76 -3.99
N TRP A 29 -4.21 8.71 -4.06
CA TRP A 29 -5.06 9.36 -3.05
C TRP A 29 -4.88 8.78 -1.65
N LEU A 30 -4.79 7.45 -1.53
CA LEU A 30 -4.57 6.78 -0.25
C LEU A 30 -3.21 7.18 0.35
N ILE A 31 -2.15 7.21 -0.48
CA ILE A 31 -0.82 7.65 -0.05
C ILE A 31 -0.88 9.12 0.43
N ALA A 32 -1.50 10.01 -0.35
CA ALA A 32 -1.61 11.42 -0.01
C ALA A 32 -2.38 11.64 1.30
N VAL A 33 -3.53 10.97 1.47
CA VAL A 33 -4.32 11.06 2.70
C VAL A 33 -3.55 10.50 3.88
N ASN A 34 -2.82 9.38 3.72
CA ASN A 34 -2.05 8.81 4.81
C ASN A 34 -0.90 9.74 5.24
N LEU A 35 -0.22 10.39 4.28
CA LEU A 35 0.80 11.41 4.57
C LEU A 35 0.19 12.63 5.28
N LEU A 36 -0.98 13.09 4.84
CA LEU A 36 -1.69 14.18 5.53
C LEU A 36 -2.09 13.78 6.95
N LEU A 37 -2.63 12.58 7.13
CA LEU A 37 -2.94 12.02 8.44
C LEU A 37 -1.69 11.88 9.31
N LEU A 38 -0.54 11.55 8.72
CA LEU A 38 0.73 11.48 9.44
C LEU A 38 1.23 12.87 9.87
N LEU A 39 0.84 13.95 9.19
CA LEU A 39 1.07 15.33 9.64
C LEU A 39 0.04 15.80 10.66
N ILE A 40 -1.20 15.31 10.55
CA ILE A 40 -2.26 15.57 11.52
C ILE A 40 -2.00 14.78 12.81
N ALA A 41 -1.43 13.58 12.76
CA ALA A 41 -1.12 12.75 13.92
C ALA A 41 -0.22 13.43 14.97
N PRO A 42 0.79 14.25 14.63
CA PRO A 42 1.47 15.08 15.62
C PRO A 42 0.55 16.08 16.33
N ILE A 43 -0.45 16.64 15.62
CA ILE A 43 -1.37 17.65 16.14
C ILE A 43 -2.54 17.01 16.89
N GLY A 44 -3.22 16.05 16.27
CA GLY A 44 -4.39 15.33 16.79
C GLY A 44 -4.07 14.03 17.52
N GLY A 45 -2.98 13.35 17.20
CA GLY A 45 -2.54 12.13 17.89
C GLY A 45 -2.02 12.42 19.29
N ALA A 46 -1.37 13.56 19.53
CA ALA A 46 -1.09 14.02 20.90
C ALA A 46 -2.38 14.21 21.70
N THR A 47 -3.42 14.78 21.07
CA THR A 47 -4.74 14.97 21.69
C THR A 47 -5.42 13.64 21.99
N LEU A 48 -5.37 12.67 21.06
CA LEU A 48 -5.97 11.35 21.23
C LEU A 48 -5.24 10.53 22.31
N ILE A 49 -3.90 10.55 22.31
CA ILE A 49 -3.08 9.93 23.36
C ILE A 49 -3.39 10.58 24.71
N HIS A 50 -3.51 11.92 24.76
CA HIS A 50 -3.86 12.62 25.99
C HIS A 50 -5.26 12.24 26.49
N ALA A 51 -6.25 12.15 25.60
CA ALA A 51 -7.60 11.72 25.94
C ALA A 51 -7.65 10.28 26.47
N VAL A 52 -6.93 9.34 25.82
CA VAL A 52 -6.85 7.94 26.26
C VAL A 52 -6.13 7.83 27.61
N LEU A 53 -5.00 8.53 27.79
CA LEU A 53 -4.29 8.57 29.07
C LEU A 53 -5.12 9.21 30.19
N ALA A 54 -5.88 10.27 29.89
CA ALA A 54 -6.78 10.91 30.85
C ALA A 54 -7.90 9.95 31.26
N MET A 55 -8.49 9.23 30.30
CA MET A 55 -9.51 8.23 30.56
C MET A 55 -8.97 7.07 31.41
N LEU A 56 -7.75 6.58 31.14
CA LEU A 56 -7.10 5.52 31.92
C LEU A 56 -6.63 5.96 33.32
N ARG A 57 -6.44 7.26 33.56
CA ARG A 57 -6.11 7.81 34.89
C ARG A 57 -7.33 8.16 35.73
N HIS A 58 -8.51 8.25 35.12
CA HIS A 58 -9.76 8.65 35.79
C HIS A 58 -10.80 7.52 35.86
N GLY A 59 -10.57 6.39 35.17
CA GLY A 59 -11.27 5.13 35.41
C GLY A 59 -10.43 4.22 36.30
#